data_AF-A0A0C6F7P6-F1
#
_entry.id   AF-A0A0C6F7P6-F1
#
_cell.length_a   1.000
_cell.length_b   1.000
_cell.length_c   1.000
_cell.angle_alpha   90.00
_cell.angle_beta   90.00
_cell.angle_gamma   90.00
#
_symmetry.space_group_name_H-M   'P 1'
#
loop_
_entity.id
_entity.type
_entity.pdbx_description
1 polymer ?
#
loop_
_entity_poly.entity_id
_entity_poly.type
_entity_poly.pdbx_seq_one_letter_code
_entity_poly.pdbx_strand_id
1 'polypeptide(L)' 'MTWAILHGGRPVFVGSYSAALDAAEEMQVLTQCWVNGGLDEFTRFVRRDFTMAPADMLPRRR' A
#
# COMPACT_ATOMS: atom_id res chain seq x y z
N MET A 1 -4.62 10.24 9.22
CA MET A 1 -3.48 9.35 9.50
C MET A 1 -2.66 9.22 8.23
N THR A 2 -1.32 9.30 8.32
CA THR A 2 -0.43 9.28 7.14
C THR A 2 0.08 7.87 6.89
N TRP A 3 0.05 7.45 5.63
CA TRP A 3 0.51 6.15 5.14
C TRP A 3 1.64 6.33 4.13
N ALA A 4 2.47 5.30 4.00
CA ALA A 4 3.55 5.26 3.04
C ALA A 4 3.56 3.95 2.25
N ILE A 5 3.85 4.05 0.95
CA ILE A 5 4.23 2.90 0.12
C ILE A 5 5.76 2.83 0.12
N LEU A 6 6.28 1.65 0.42
CA LEU A 6 7.71 1.34 0.46
C LEU A 6 8.08 0.41 -0.68
N HIS A 7 9.14 0.75 -1.41
CA HIS A 7 9.79 -0.13 -2.39
C HIS A 7 11.20 -0.45 -1.90
N GLY A 8 11.47 -1.73 -1.59
CA GLY A 8 12.76 -2.13 -1.00
C GLY A 8 13.08 -1.40 0.32
N GLY A 9 12.05 -1.10 1.11
CA GLY A 9 12.17 -0.36 2.38
C GLY A 9 12.32 1.16 2.24
N ARG A 10 12.28 1.72 1.04
CA ARG A 10 12.34 3.17 0.79
C ARG A 10 10.96 3.73 0.47
N PRO A 11 10.55 4.86 1.08
CA PRO A 11 9.27 5.48 0.75
C PRO A 11 9.29 6.02 -0.67
N VAL A 12 8.30 5.60 -1.47
CA VAL A 12 8.05 6.09 -2.83
C VAL A 12 6.76 6.91 -2.91
N PHE A 13 5.90 6.81 -1.89
CA PHE A 13 4.70 7.60 -1.73
C PHE A 13 4.43 7.84 -0.24
N VAL A 14 3.92 9.02 0.11
CA VAL A 14 3.46 9.37 1.46
C VAL A 14 2.18 10.21 1.34
N GLY A 15 1.09 9.79 1.99
CA GLY A 15 -0.20 10.46 1.86
C GLY A 15 -1.26 9.91 2.80
N SER A 16 -2.53 10.15 2.46
CA SER A 16 -3.64 9.47 3.13
C SER A 16 -3.67 7.99 2.75
N TYR A 17 -4.44 7.19 3.49
CA TYR A 17 -4.67 5.77 3.15
C TYR A 17 -5.26 5.62 1.75
N SER A 18 -6.32 6.38 1.42
CA SER A 18 -6.97 6.32 0.10
C SER A 18 -6.00 6.68 -1.03
N ALA A 19 -5.23 7.76 -0.87
CA ALA A 19 -4.27 8.17 -1.88
C ALA A 19 -3.12 7.15 -2.05
N ALA A 20 -2.77 6.40 -0.99
CA ALA A 20 -1.80 5.31 -1.08
C ALA A 20 -2.38 4.08 -1.82
N LEU A 21 -3.69 3.82 -1.71
CA LEU A 21 -4.35 2.79 -2.52
C LEU A 21 -4.37 3.19 -4.00
N ASP A 22 -4.79 4.42 -4.29
CA ASP A 22 -4.84 4.96 -5.65
C ASP A 22 -3.45 4.91 -6.31
N ALA A 23 -2.42 5.38 -5.60
CA ALA A 23 -1.04 5.33 -6.09
C ALA A 23 -0.53 3.89 -6.30
N ALA A 24 -0.90 2.95 -5.42
CA ALA A 24 -0.51 1.56 -5.57
C ALA A 24 -1.24 0.85 -6.73
N GLU A 25 -2.47 1.25 -7.03
CA GLU A 25 -3.22 0.81 -8.21
C GLU A 25 -2.61 1.37 -9.50
N GLU A 26 -2.29 2.67 -9.54
CA GLU A 26 -1.60 3.33 -10.65
C GLU A 26 -0.23 2.69 -10.95
N MET A 27 0.51 2.29 -9.90
CA MET A 27 1.78 1.58 -10.04
C MET A 27 1.63 0.09 -10.38
N GLN A 28 0.39 -0.42 -10.49
CA GLN A 28 0.07 -1.83 -10.72
C GLN A 28 0.74 -2.79 -9.70
N VAL A 29 0.91 -2.34 -8.46
CA VAL A 29 1.53 -3.13 -7.38
C VAL A 29 0.51 -3.73 -6.43
N LEU A 30 -0.75 -3.37 -6.62
CA LEU A 30 -1.89 -3.75 -5.80
C LEU A 30 -3.00 -4.31 -6.70
N THR A 31 -3.73 -5.31 -6.20
CA THR A 31 -4.91 -5.86 -6.85
C THR A 31 -6.05 -5.92 -5.83
N GLN A 32 -7.25 -5.58 -6.30
CA GLN A 32 -8.48 -5.81 -5.58
C GLN A 32 -8.97 -7.21 -5.94
N CYS A 33 -9.04 -8.10 -4.95
CA CYS A 33 -9.59 -9.43 -5.15
C CYS A 33 -11.03 -9.47 -4.62
N TRP A 34 -11.92 -9.97 -5.46
CA TRP A 34 -13.29 -10.29 -5.09
C TRP A 34 -13.35 -11.77 -4.74
N VAL A 35 -13.73 -12.11 -3.51
CA VAL A 35 -14.05 -13.51 -3.18
C VAL A 35 -15.44 -13.84 -3.74
N ASN A 36 -15.58 -15.01 -4.37
CA ASN A 36 -16.83 -15.50 -4.94
C ASN A 36 -18.00 -15.29 -3.97
N GLY A 37 -19.01 -14.53 -4.41
CA GLY A 37 -20.18 -14.16 -3.61
C GLY A 37 -20.23 -12.68 -3.21
N GLY A 38 -19.19 -11.88 -3.51
CA GLY A 38 -19.20 -10.43 -3.28
C GLY A 38 -19.20 -10.01 -1.81
N LEU A 39 -18.90 -10.96 -0.90
CA LEU A 39 -18.98 -10.78 0.54
C LEU A 39 -17.69 -10.23 1.15
N ASP A 40 -16.53 -10.49 0.51
CA ASP A 40 -15.23 -10.02 1.00
C ASP A 40 -14.45 -9.32 -0.14
N GLU A 41 -14.18 -8.05 0.08
CA GLU A 41 -13.23 -7.25 -0.70
C GLU A 41 -11.94 -7.15 0.12
N PHE A 42 -10.85 -7.68 -0.41
CA PHE A 42 -9.55 -7.45 0.19
C PHE A 42 -8.55 -6.96 -0.85
N THR A 43 -7.69 -6.08 -0.36
CA THR A 43 -6.66 -5.46 -1.16
C THR A 43 -5.32 -6.13 -0.89
N ARG A 44 -4.66 -6.62 -1.94
CA ARG A 44 -3.38 -7.31 -1.82
C ARG A 44 -2.31 -6.68 -2.70
N PHE A 45 -1.12 -6.47 -2.13
CA PHE A 45 0.07 -6.19 -2.93
C PHE A 45 0.48 -7.45 -3.70
N VAL A 46 0.48 -7.36 -5.03
CA VAL A 46 0.88 -8.48 -5.92
C VAL A 46 2.40 -8.59 -6.03
N ARG A 47 3.10 -7.48 -5.76
CA ARG A 47 4.55 -7.37 -5.81
C ARG A 47 5.15 -7.43 -4.40
N ARG A 48 6.06 -8.38 -4.17
CA ARG A 48 6.66 -8.65 -2.84
C ARG A 48 7.69 -7.61 -2.40
N ASP A 49 8.21 -6.82 -3.34
CA ASP A 49 9.14 -5.72 -3.11
C ASP A 49 8.43 -4.43 -2.66
N PHE A 50 7.09 -4.42 -2.71
CA PHE A 50 6.24 -3.33 -2.24
C PHE A 50 5.56 -3.70 -0.92
N THR A 51 5.53 -2.73 -0.01
CA THR A 51 4.78 -2.83 1.25
C THR A 51 4.13 -1.49 1.55
N MET A 52 3.07 -1.51 2.35
CA MET A 52 2.37 -0.31 2.79
C MET A 52 2.28 -0.31 4.32
N ALA A 53 2.64 0.81 4.94
CA ALA A 53 2.69 0.93 6.39
C ALA A 53 2.30 2.35 6.84
N PRO A 54 1.78 2.52 8.07
CA PRO A 54 1.65 3.83 8.69
C PRO A 54 3.00 4.56 8.72
N ALA A 55 3.00 5.86 8.37
CA ALA A 55 4.24 6.63 8.20
C ALA A 55 5.03 6.82 9.52
N ASP A 56 4.36 6.70 10.66
CA ASP A 56 4.94 6.74 12.00
C ASP A 56 5.66 5.45 12.40
N MET A 57 5.40 4.33 11.71
CA MET A 57 6.15 3.08 11.86
C MET A 57 7.45 3.06 11.05
N LEU A 58 7.71 4.08 10.22
CA LEU A 58 8.93 4.16 9.45
C LEU A 58 10.14 4.46 10.35
N PRO A 59 11.29 3.81 10.12
CA PRO A 59 12.50 4.10 10.88
C PRO A 59 12.90 5.57 10.67
N ARG A 60 12.80 6.37 11.73
CA ARG A 60 13.29 7.74 11.75
C ARG A 60 14.82 7.69 11.59
N ARG A 61 15.35 8.18 10.47
CA ARG A 61 16.80 8.44 10.37
C ARG A 61 17.15 9.45 11.46
N ARG A 62 17.99 9.03 12.42
CA ARG A 62 18.66 9.92 13.38
C ARG A 62 19.87 10.56 12.69
#